data_AF-A0A0Q5BFQ6-F1
#
_entry.id   AF-A0A0Q5BFQ6-F1
#
_cell.length_a   1.000
_cell.length_b   1.000
_cell.length_c   1.000
_cell.angle_alpha   90.00
_cell.angle_beta   90.00
_cell.angle_gamma   90.00
#
_symmetry.space_group_name_H-M   'P 1'
#
loop_
_entity.id
_entity.type
_entity.pdbx_description
1 polymer ?
#
loop_
_entity_poly.entity_id
_entity_poly.type
_entity_poly.pdbx_seq_one_letter_code
_entity_poly.pdbx_strand_id
1 'polypeptide(L)'
;MIPLIGDLYRRRRVVTSLHGTSLINRSTIELLKTHRFARHLDESELSLAETLPILRVLTGLELGAASIDVAQLAFLFRTREGSESLEEFLREQLAEVVGGVPRVVGGQGPRDVVLYGFGRIGRLVARLLIERGGQSSTLRLRAVVVRRGSADDLRKRASLLRRDSVHGPFAGTITVDEENDTILANGTLLKFLYSDDPASIDYRAHGIEDAIIVDNTGRWRDEAGLSRHLESPGARQVLLTAPGKGALKNIVHGINHDAISADDRIVSAASCTTNAITPILKAVHDLVGVRSGHVETVHSFTNDQNLIDNFHAGDRRGRSAALNMVITETGAATAVAKALPEMEGRLTGSSIRVPTPDVSLAILNLRTERPITRDAINAHLRRASLDSPLRRQIDYLESPEIVSTDILGSRHAGVVDGLATIATEDGVVLYVWYDNEFGYSCQVVRVLETLAGGQAPSFPAVAPRRDLAPVPA
;
A
#
# COMPACT_ATOMS: atom_id res chain seq x y z
N MET A 1 14.94 7.47 21.15
CA MET A 1 13.77 7.36 20.26
C MET A 1 13.26 5.93 20.16
N ILE A 2 14.08 4.94 19.78
CA ILE A 2 13.64 3.53 19.59
C ILE A 2 12.82 2.96 20.77
N PRO A 3 13.23 3.10 22.05
CA PRO A 3 12.44 2.58 23.17
C PRO A 3 11.06 3.25 23.29
N LEU A 4 10.99 4.57 23.05
CA LEU A 4 9.74 5.35 23.12
C LEU A 4 8.78 4.93 22.01
N ILE A 5 9.28 4.80 20.78
CA ILE A 5 8.50 4.33 19.62
C ILE A 5 7.97 2.91 19.88
N GLY A 6 8.81 2.03 20.41
CA GLY A 6 8.40 0.66 20.75
C GLY A 6 7.36 0.59 21.87
N ASP A 7 7.44 1.47 22.87
CA ASP A 7 6.46 1.57 23.96
C ASP A 7 5.10 2.06 23.44
N LEU A 8 5.08 3.17 22.69
CA LEU A 8 3.90 3.69 22.00
C LEU A 8 3.23 2.63 21.14
N TYR A 9 4.01 1.91 20.34
CA TYR A 9 3.47 0.87 19.47
C TYR A 9 2.89 -0.30 20.25
N ARG A 10 3.65 -0.91 21.18
CA ARG A 10 3.25 -2.16 21.85
C ARG A 10 2.20 -1.97 22.94
N ARG A 11 2.26 -0.87 23.70
CA ARG A 11 1.36 -0.65 24.84
C ARG A 11 0.13 0.17 24.49
N ARG A 12 0.24 1.07 23.51
CA ARG A 12 -0.80 2.05 23.19
C ARG A 12 -1.36 1.92 21.78
N ARG A 13 -0.82 1.00 20.96
CA ARG A 13 -1.18 0.84 19.54
C ARG A 13 -1.02 2.15 18.75
N VAL A 14 -0.03 2.96 19.14
CA VAL A 14 0.30 4.21 18.46
C VAL A 14 1.36 3.94 17.41
N VAL A 15 1.01 4.19 16.15
CA VAL A 15 1.93 4.09 15.00
C VAL A 15 2.50 5.46 14.70
N THR A 16 3.80 5.65 14.95
CA THR A 16 4.48 6.92 14.66
C THR A 16 5.12 6.93 13.26
N SER A 17 4.98 8.05 12.56
CA SER A 17 5.59 8.30 11.25
C SER A 17 6.28 9.66 11.15
N LEU A 18 7.10 9.82 10.11
CA LEU A 18 7.59 11.11 9.63
C LEU A 18 7.20 11.23 8.15
N HIS A 19 6.34 12.20 7.82
CA HIS A 19 5.77 12.38 6.48
C HIS A 19 5.29 11.05 5.87
N GLY A 20 4.46 10.31 6.62
CA GLY A 20 3.92 9.01 6.20
C GLY A 20 4.88 7.82 6.31
N THR A 21 6.19 8.04 6.51
CA THR A 21 7.16 6.95 6.70
C THR A 21 7.15 6.44 8.13
N SER A 22 6.74 5.18 8.34
CA SER A 22 6.70 4.54 9.66
C SER A 22 8.08 4.46 10.33
N LEU A 23 8.11 4.78 11.63
CA LEU A 23 9.29 4.70 12.50
C LEU A 23 9.41 3.36 13.24
N ILE A 24 8.42 2.49 13.13
CA ILE A 24 8.38 1.20 13.84
C ILE A 24 9.44 0.25 13.27
N ASN A 25 10.08 -0.52 14.16
CA ASN A 25 11.08 -1.55 13.81
C ASN A 25 12.28 -1.02 13.01
N ARG A 26 12.57 0.29 13.08
CA ARG A 26 13.72 0.91 12.42
C ARG A 26 14.97 0.86 13.28
N SER A 27 16.10 0.57 12.64
CA SER A 27 17.43 0.75 13.21
C SER A 27 17.77 2.24 13.41
N THR A 28 18.80 2.52 14.20
CA THR A 28 19.31 3.89 14.40
C THR A 28 19.68 4.56 13.07
N ILE A 29 20.28 3.82 12.15
CA ILE A 29 20.70 4.34 10.83
C ILE A 29 19.46 4.69 9.99
N GLU A 30 18.44 3.83 9.98
CA GLU A 30 17.19 4.11 9.24
C GLU A 30 16.44 5.30 9.82
N LEU A 31 16.40 5.45 11.14
CA LEU A 31 15.80 6.64 11.77
C LEU A 31 16.52 7.92 11.35
N LEU A 32 17.86 7.92 11.36
CA LEU A 32 18.66 9.07 10.90
C LEU A 32 18.40 9.38 9.42
N LYS A 33 18.34 8.35 8.57
CA LYS A 33 18.00 8.51 7.14
C LYS A 33 16.60 9.11 6.96
N THR A 34 15.62 8.63 7.72
CA THR A 34 14.23 9.12 7.63
C THR A 34 14.13 10.60 8.02
N HIS A 35 14.82 11.03 9.08
CA HIS A 35 14.87 12.46 9.46
C HIS A 35 15.59 13.31 8.42
N ARG A 36 16.69 12.81 7.84
CA ARG A 36 17.40 13.53 6.78
C ARG A 36 16.56 13.67 5.51
N PHE A 37 15.79 12.65 5.16
CA PHE A 37 14.93 12.66 3.97
C PHE A 37 13.81 13.72 4.08
N ALA A 38 13.31 13.99 5.29
CA ALA A 38 12.36 15.08 5.55
C ALA A 38 12.84 16.46 5.05
N ARG A 39 14.17 16.68 4.91
CA ARG A 39 14.75 17.92 4.33
C ARG A 39 14.37 18.17 2.87
N HIS A 40 13.97 17.14 2.12
CA HIS A 40 13.57 17.31 0.71
C HIS A 40 12.08 17.69 0.60
N LEU A 41 11.35 17.59 1.71
CA LEU A 41 9.90 17.73 1.79
C LEU A 41 9.52 19.05 2.46
N ASP A 42 10.22 19.45 3.53
CA ASP A 42 10.13 20.77 4.16
C ASP A 42 11.36 21.63 3.82
N GLU A 43 11.19 22.96 3.72
CA GLU A 43 12.32 23.92 3.53
C GLU A 43 13.29 23.98 4.73
N SER A 44 12.97 23.27 5.82
CA SER A 44 13.74 23.22 7.07
C SER A 44 14.15 21.79 7.43
N GLU A 45 15.34 21.60 7.99
CA GLU A 45 15.75 20.28 8.52
C GLU A 45 14.93 19.88 9.74
N LEU A 46 14.20 18.77 9.65
CA LEU A 46 13.58 18.14 10.81
C LEU A 46 14.66 17.43 11.64
N SER A 47 15.10 18.07 12.71
CA SER A 47 16.12 17.55 13.58
C SER A 47 15.56 16.51 14.57
N LEU A 48 16.43 15.60 15.04
CA LEU A 48 16.09 14.72 16.16
C LEU A 48 15.74 15.49 17.43
N ALA A 49 16.25 16.73 17.57
CA ALA A 49 15.99 17.60 18.71
C ALA A 49 14.55 18.12 18.73
N GLU A 50 13.88 18.17 17.57
CA GLU A 50 12.46 18.55 17.45
C GLU A 50 11.53 17.35 17.65
N THR A 51 11.89 16.17 17.15
CA THR A 51 11.01 14.99 17.20
C THR A 51 11.11 14.20 18.50
N LEU A 52 12.28 14.17 19.16
CA LEU A 52 12.47 13.44 20.41
C LEU A 52 11.61 13.99 21.57
N PRO A 53 11.50 15.31 21.81
CA PRO A 53 10.60 15.86 22.83
C PRO A 53 9.14 15.47 22.61
N ILE A 54 8.67 15.50 21.36
CA ILE A 54 7.31 15.07 21.01
C ILE A 54 7.10 13.61 21.43
N LEU A 55 7.99 12.70 21.01
CA LEU A 55 7.90 11.28 21.39
C LEU A 55 7.88 11.06 22.91
N ARG A 56 8.64 11.86 23.68
CA ARG A 56 8.64 11.79 25.15
C ARG A 56 7.30 12.21 25.74
N VAL A 57 6.73 13.32 25.27
CA VAL A 57 5.41 13.77 25.71
C VAL A 57 4.34 12.73 25.33
N LEU A 58 4.36 12.23 24.09
CA LEU A 58 3.43 11.18 23.65
C LEU A 58 3.50 9.95 24.55
N THR A 59 4.69 9.53 24.99
CA THR A 59 4.85 8.42 25.97
C THR A 59 4.37 8.78 27.38
N GLY A 60 4.24 10.05 27.74
CA GLY A 60 3.60 10.49 28.97
C GLY A 60 2.07 10.53 28.90
N LEU A 61 1.49 10.72 27.71
CA LEU A 61 0.04 10.83 27.51
C LEU A 61 -0.66 9.47 27.50
N GLU A 62 -1.79 9.31 28.19
CA GLU A 62 -2.62 8.10 28.09
C GLU A 62 -3.36 8.06 26.75
N LEU A 63 -2.67 7.64 25.68
CA LEU A 63 -3.19 7.60 24.32
C LEU A 63 -3.89 6.27 24.02
N GLY A 64 -5.04 6.35 23.36
CA GLY A 64 -5.67 5.26 22.63
C GLY A 64 -4.96 4.95 21.31
N ALA A 65 -5.50 3.97 20.55
CA ALA A 65 -4.95 3.59 19.25
C ALA A 65 -5.00 4.77 18.27
N ALA A 66 -3.86 5.09 17.65
CA ALA A 66 -3.73 6.24 16.77
C ALA A 66 -2.56 6.05 15.79
N SER A 67 -2.60 6.77 14.66
CA SER A 67 -1.44 6.96 13.82
C SER A 67 -0.98 8.40 13.87
N ILE A 68 0.25 8.67 14.31
CA ILE A 68 0.71 10.02 14.62
C ILE A 68 1.90 10.37 13.73
N ASP A 69 1.75 11.39 12.89
CA ASP A 69 2.85 11.96 12.14
C ASP A 69 3.61 12.99 13.00
N VAL A 70 4.78 12.57 13.47
CA VAL A 70 5.61 13.34 14.39
C VAL A 70 6.24 14.54 13.69
N ALA A 71 6.51 14.43 12.38
CA ALA A 71 7.07 15.52 11.60
C ALA A 71 6.05 16.65 11.47
N GLN A 72 4.81 16.31 11.11
CA GLN A 72 3.75 17.29 10.95
C GLN A 72 3.38 17.97 12.28
N LEU A 73 3.38 17.23 13.39
CA LEU A 73 3.19 17.83 14.72
C LEU A 73 4.34 18.78 15.10
N ALA A 74 5.60 18.43 14.77
CA ALA A 74 6.74 19.31 14.99
C ALA A 74 6.63 20.61 14.18
N PHE A 75 6.25 20.48 12.90
CA PHE A 75 6.01 21.62 12.03
C PHE A 75 4.93 22.54 12.59
N LEU A 76 3.74 21.99 12.88
CA LEU A 76 2.60 22.74 13.40
C LEU A 76 2.93 23.46 14.71
N PHE A 77 3.63 22.79 15.64
CA PHE A 77 4.05 23.40 16.90
C PHE A 77 5.01 24.57 16.69
N ARG A 78 5.99 24.40 15.79
CA ARG A 78 7.00 25.43 15.49
C ARG A 78 6.41 26.66 14.78
N THR A 79 5.39 26.47 13.95
CA THR A 79 4.72 27.57 13.22
C THR A 79 3.58 28.23 14.00
N ARG A 80 3.24 27.71 15.19
CA ARG A 80 2.13 28.23 16.00
C ARG A 80 2.57 29.49 16.73
N GLU A 81 1.72 30.51 16.72
CA GLU A 81 1.90 31.70 17.53
C GLU A 81 1.31 31.46 18.93
N GLY A 82 2.12 31.58 19.98
CA GLY A 82 1.67 31.42 21.37
C GLY A 82 2.77 31.04 22.35
N SER A 83 2.44 31.02 23.64
CA SER A 83 3.33 30.62 24.74
C SER A 83 2.96 29.26 25.36
N GLU A 84 2.08 28.50 24.70
CA GLU A 84 1.62 27.18 25.17
C GLU A 84 2.79 26.19 25.19
N SER A 85 2.81 25.33 26.20
CA SER A 85 3.78 24.26 26.29
C SER A 85 3.53 23.19 25.22
N LEU A 86 4.58 22.44 24.86
CA LEU A 86 4.46 21.32 23.92
C LEU A 86 3.42 20.29 24.37
N GLU A 87 3.27 20.07 25.69
CA GLU A 87 2.28 19.14 26.22
C GLU A 87 0.84 19.63 26.02
N GLU A 88 0.56 20.91 26.29
CA GLU A 88 -0.77 21.49 26.05
C GLU A 88 -1.16 21.40 24.59
N PHE A 89 -0.25 21.77 23.68
CA PHE A 89 -0.44 21.64 22.24
C PHE A 89 -0.76 20.19 21.83
N LEU A 90 0.03 19.21 22.29
CA LEU A 90 -0.18 17.81 21.92
C LEU A 90 -1.48 17.25 22.49
N ARG A 91 -1.90 17.68 23.69
CA ARG A 91 -3.20 17.29 24.27
C ARG A 91 -4.37 17.83 23.46
N GLU A 92 -4.25 19.06 22.96
CA GLU A 92 -5.26 19.64 22.06
C GLU A 92 -5.32 18.88 20.73
N GLN A 93 -4.19 18.67 20.08
CA GLN A 93 -4.14 17.98 18.77
C GLN A 93 -4.60 16.52 18.85
N LEU A 94 -4.44 15.87 20.00
CA LEU A 94 -4.76 14.47 20.22
C LEU A 94 -5.99 14.26 21.12
N ALA A 95 -6.83 15.30 21.30
CA ALA A 95 -7.94 15.28 22.25
C ALA A 95 -8.89 14.08 22.06
N GLU A 96 -9.06 13.61 20.82
CA GLU A 96 -9.90 12.44 20.50
C GLU A 96 -9.36 11.11 21.05
N VAL A 97 -8.05 11.02 21.32
CA VAL A 97 -7.38 9.78 21.75
C VAL A 97 -6.71 9.89 23.12
N VAL A 98 -6.55 11.09 23.68
CA VAL A 98 -6.04 11.32 25.04
C VAL A 98 -7.08 10.90 26.07
N GLY A 99 -6.65 10.15 27.10
CA GLY A 99 -7.54 9.52 28.08
C GLY A 99 -8.33 8.33 27.51
N GLY A 100 -8.06 7.95 26.26
CA GLY A 100 -8.66 6.80 25.61
C GLY A 100 -8.09 5.50 26.18
N VAL A 101 -8.97 4.61 26.67
CA VAL A 101 -8.60 3.20 26.81
C VAL A 101 -8.17 2.69 25.43
N PRO A 102 -7.15 1.82 25.30
CA PRO A 102 -6.80 1.16 24.03
C PRO A 102 -7.99 0.35 23.50
N ARG A 103 -8.98 1.02 22.89
CA ARG A 103 -10.16 0.40 22.35
C ARG A 103 -9.76 -0.29 21.06
N VAL A 104 -10.11 -1.56 20.98
CA VAL A 104 -10.22 -2.27 19.72
C VAL A 104 -11.26 -1.53 18.87
N VAL A 105 -10.84 -0.96 17.74
CA VAL A 105 -11.79 -0.49 16.73
C VAL A 105 -12.64 -1.71 16.35
N GLY A 106 -13.93 -1.70 16.68
CA GLY A 106 -14.85 -2.81 16.40
C GLY A 106 -15.05 -3.88 17.50
N GLY A 107 -14.46 -3.75 18.69
CA GLY A 107 -14.76 -4.63 19.85
C GLY A 107 -14.37 -6.12 19.73
N GLN A 108 -13.87 -6.58 18.58
CA GLN A 108 -13.38 -7.94 18.35
C GLN A 108 -11.87 -7.92 18.08
N GLY A 109 -11.12 -8.88 18.62
CA GLY A 109 -9.66 -8.97 18.48
C GLY A 109 -9.16 -8.92 17.01
N PRO A 110 -7.83 -9.01 16.79
CA PRO A 110 -7.29 -8.91 15.44
C PRO A 110 -7.96 -9.90 14.48
N ARG A 111 -8.34 -9.42 13.30
CA ARG A 111 -9.04 -10.23 12.31
C ARG A 111 -8.08 -11.20 11.65
N ASP A 112 -8.49 -12.45 11.54
CA ASP A 112 -7.64 -13.48 10.97
C ASP A 112 -7.54 -13.32 9.45
N VAL A 113 -6.32 -13.46 8.94
CA VAL A 113 -6.01 -13.41 7.51
C VAL A 113 -5.46 -14.76 7.08
N VAL A 114 -5.98 -15.25 5.95
CA VAL A 114 -5.51 -16.47 5.29
C VAL A 114 -5.09 -16.12 3.88
N LEU A 115 -3.87 -16.49 3.50
CA LEU A 115 -3.38 -16.27 2.15
C LEU A 115 -3.67 -17.50 1.29
N TYR A 116 -4.58 -17.39 0.33
CA TYR A 116 -4.82 -18.43 -0.66
C TYR A 116 -3.86 -18.24 -1.83
N GLY A 117 -2.83 -19.08 -1.91
CA GLY A 117 -1.71 -18.93 -2.82
C GLY A 117 -0.49 -18.22 -2.17
N PHE A 118 0.68 -18.82 -2.33
CA PHE A 118 1.95 -18.32 -1.77
C PHE A 118 2.98 -17.98 -2.88
N GLY A 119 2.47 -17.36 -3.95
CA GLY A 119 3.24 -16.85 -5.07
C GLY A 119 3.99 -15.56 -4.73
N ARG A 120 4.26 -14.73 -5.74
CA ARG A 120 5.00 -13.47 -5.54
C ARG A 120 4.29 -12.52 -4.58
N ILE A 121 3.06 -12.10 -4.90
CA ILE A 121 2.27 -11.18 -4.05
C ILE A 121 1.96 -11.81 -2.69
N GLY A 122 1.55 -13.09 -2.65
CA GLY A 122 1.27 -13.77 -1.39
C GLY A 122 2.46 -13.77 -0.42
N ARG A 123 3.69 -13.97 -0.91
CA ARG A 123 4.89 -13.88 -0.05
C ARG A 123 5.16 -12.47 0.44
N LEU A 124 4.97 -11.44 -0.39
CA LEU A 124 5.19 -10.05 0.02
C LEU A 124 4.12 -9.57 1.01
N VAL A 125 2.85 -9.92 0.79
CA VAL A 125 1.77 -9.68 1.76
C VAL A 125 2.08 -10.41 3.07
N ALA A 126 2.58 -11.65 3.03
CA ALA A 126 3.02 -12.34 4.25
C ALA A 126 4.15 -11.59 4.96
N ARG A 127 5.18 -11.15 4.24
CA ARG A 127 6.29 -10.35 4.80
C ARG A 127 5.74 -9.09 5.50
N LEU A 128 4.84 -8.35 4.87
CA LEU A 128 4.23 -7.14 5.42
C LEU A 128 3.37 -7.42 6.66
N LEU A 129 2.55 -8.48 6.63
CA LEU A 129 1.72 -8.86 7.77
C LEU A 129 2.55 -9.35 8.96
N ILE A 130 3.66 -10.06 8.71
CA ILE A 130 4.59 -10.49 9.76
C ILE A 130 5.37 -9.29 10.32
N GLU A 131 5.80 -8.36 9.47
CA GLU A 131 6.48 -7.13 9.89
C GLU A 131 5.61 -6.28 10.84
N ARG A 132 4.30 -6.21 10.54
CA ARG A 132 3.29 -5.50 11.34
C ARG A 132 2.70 -6.35 12.46
N GLY A 133 3.10 -7.62 12.57
CA GLY A 133 2.58 -8.55 13.57
C GLY A 133 2.84 -8.05 15.00
N GLY A 134 1.94 -8.37 15.92
CA GLY A 134 2.06 -8.03 17.34
C GLY A 134 0.72 -7.76 18.00
N GLN A 135 0.75 -7.47 19.31
CA GLN A 135 -0.44 -7.24 20.15
C GLN A 135 -1.29 -6.02 19.72
N SER A 136 -0.71 -5.15 18.90
CA SER A 136 -1.31 -3.91 18.42
C SER A 136 -1.85 -3.99 16.99
N SER A 137 -1.61 -5.09 16.29
CA SER A 137 -2.09 -5.27 14.92
C SER A 137 -3.60 -5.48 14.89
N THR A 138 -4.28 -4.93 13.88
CA THR A 138 -5.68 -5.22 13.57
C THR A 138 -5.84 -6.49 12.73
N LEU A 139 -4.75 -6.96 12.12
CA LEU A 139 -4.71 -8.14 11.27
C LEU A 139 -3.78 -9.20 11.87
N ARG A 140 -4.18 -10.48 11.76
CA ARG A 140 -3.36 -11.61 12.21
C ARG A 140 -3.27 -12.64 11.10
N LEU A 141 -2.09 -12.77 10.50
CA LEU A 141 -1.84 -13.83 9.53
C LEU A 141 -1.80 -15.19 10.23
N ARG A 142 -2.72 -16.09 9.86
CA ARG A 142 -2.89 -17.40 10.54
C ARG A 142 -2.54 -18.59 9.67
N ALA A 143 -2.87 -18.51 8.38
CA ALA A 143 -2.69 -19.65 7.49
C ALA A 143 -2.34 -19.24 6.06
N VAL A 144 -1.76 -20.19 5.34
CA VAL A 144 -1.44 -20.10 3.92
C VAL A 144 -1.95 -21.37 3.25
N VAL A 145 -2.80 -21.22 2.23
CA VAL A 145 -3.32 -22.35 1.45
C VAL A 145 -2.52 -22.49 0.16
N VAL A 146 -2.07 -23.70 -0.12
CA VAL A 146 -1.23 -24.02 -1.28
C VAL A 146 -1.54 -25.41 -1.83
N ARG A 147 -1.03 -25.72 -3.01
CA ARG A 147 -0.99 -27.09 -3.55
C ARG A 147 0.30 -27.75 -3.14
N ARG A 148 0.27 -29.02 -2.74
CA ARG A 148 1.50 -29.74 -2.35
C ARG A 148 2.32 -30.02 -3.61
N GLY A 149 3.49 -29.40 -3.73
CA GLY A 149 4.35 -29.53 -4.91
C GLY A 149 5.39 -30.65 -4.82
N SER A 150 5.79 -31.05 -3.61
CA SER A 150 6.73 -32.17 -3.37
C SER A 150 6.67 -32.64 -1.91
N ALA A 151 7.43 -33.67 -1.56
CA ALA A 151 7.62 -34.06 -0.16
C ALA A 151 8.28 -32.95 0.68
N ASP A 152 9.22 -32.20 0.07
CA ASP A 152 9.99 -31.11 0.71
C ASP A 152 9.35 -29.72 0.52
N ASP A 153 8.03 -29.67 0.29
CA ASP A 153 7.32 -28.45 -0.14
C ASP A 153 7.43 -27.31 0.90
N LEU A 154 7.26 -27.61 2.18
CA LEU A 154 7.26 -26.61 3.25
C LEU A 154 8.64 -25.95 3.42
N ARG A 155 9.72 -26.73 3.41
CA ARG A 155 11.09 -26.20 3.49
C ARG A 155 11.42 -25.33 2.29
N LYS A 156 10.98 -25.72 1.09
CA LYS A 156 11.15 -24.89 -0.12
C LYS A 156 10.39 -23.58 -0.02
N ARG A 157 9.15 -23.58 0.46
CA ARG A 157 8.38 -22.34 0.70
C ARG A 157 9.04 -21.45 1.74
N ALA A 158 9.54 -22.02 2.84
CA ALA A 158 10.31 -21.30 3.84
C ALA A 158 11.58 -20.67 3.23
N SER A 159 12.27 -21.40 2.33
CA SER A 159 13.44 -20.88 1.60
C SER A 159 13.08 -19.70 0.69
N LEU A 160 11.98 -19.80 -0.06
CA LEU A 160 11.47 -18.74 -0.93
C LEU A 160 10.94 -17.52 -0.15
N LEU A 161 10.46 -17.71 1.07
CA LEU A 161 10.16 -16.59 1.97
C LEU A 161 11.46 -15.95 2.47
N ARG A 162 12.46 -16.77 2.83
CA ARG A 162 13.77 -16.32 3.37
C ARG A 162 14.60 -15.55 2.35
N ARG A 163 14.53 -15.91 1.07
CA ARG A 163 15.37 -15.36 -0.01
C ARG A 163 14.50 -14.86 -1.15
N ASP A 164 14.57 -13.57 -1.44
CA ASP A 164 13.94 -12.96 -2.61
C ASP A 164 15.01 -12.24 -3.43
N SER A 165 15.03 -12.47 -4.74
CA SER A 165 16.03 -11.89 -5.65
C SER A 165 15.84 -10.40 -5.89
N VAL A 166 14.62 -9.88 -5.69
CA VAL A 166 14.27 -8.47 -5.88
C VAL A 166 14.26 -7.75 -4.54
N HIS A 167 13.52 -8.30 -3.58
CA HIS A 167 13.27 -7.67 -2.28
C HIS A 167 14.24 -8.13 -1.18
N GLY A 168 15.31 -8.82 -1.56
CA GLY A 168 16.35 -9.28 -0.65
C GLY A 168 15.91 -10.32 0.39
N PRO A 169 16.77 -10.57 1.40
CA PRO A 169 16.50 -11.56 2.44
C PRO A 169 15.35 -11.12 3.35
N PHE A 170 14.63 -12.10 3.91
CA PHE A 170 13.65 -11.84 4.94
C PHE A 170 14.30 -11.25 6.20
N ALA A 171 13.74 -10.16 6.71
CA ALA A 171 14.22 -9.50 7.92
C ALA A 171 13.77 -10.26 9.19
N GLY A 172 14.52 -11.29 9.56
CA GLY A 172 14.35 -12.00 10.82
C GLY A 172 14.50 -13.52 10.72
N THR A 173 13.77 -14.25 11.55
CA THR A 173 13.92 -15.71 11.71
C THR A 173 12.74 -16.46 11.12
N ILE A 174 13.03 -17.65 10.60
CA ILE A 174 12.05 -18.59 10.05
C ILE A 174 12.42 -19.98 10.56
N THR A 175 11.52 -20.59 11.32
CA THR A 175 11.61 -21.98 11.78
C THR A 175 10.52 -22.80 11.10
N VAL A 176 10.85 -24.00 10.66
CA VAL A 176 9.94 -24.91 9.96
C VAL A 176 9.66 -26.10 10.85
N ASP A 177 8.38 -26.43 11.01
CA ASP A 177 7.90 -27.65 11.64
C ASP A 177 7.06 -28.41 10.61
N GLU A 178 7.67 -29.47 10.07
CA GLU A 178 7.06 -30.29 9.01
C GLU A 178 6.00 -31.24 9.55
N GLU A 179 6.13 -31.70 10.79
CA GLU A 179 5.17 -32.61 11.42
C GLU A 179 3.81 -31.92 11.56
N ASN A 180 3.83 -30.63 11.91
CA ASN A 180 2.63 -29.83 12.06
C ASN A 180 2.28 -28.99 10.84
N ASP A 181 3.02 -29.08 9.73
CA ASP A 181 2.86 -28.22 8.55
C ASP A 181 2.82 -26.72 8.93
N THR A 182 3.76 -26.25 9.76
CA THR A 182 3.82 -24.86 10.20
C THR A 182 5.15 -24.17 9.92
N ILE A 183 5.08 -22.85 9.74
CA ILE A 183 6.23 -21.95 9.70
C ILE A 183 6.07 -20.91 10.80
N LEU A 184 7.05 -20.80 11.69
CA LEU A 184 7.16 -19.72 12.67
C LEU A 184 8.09 -18.64 12.12
N ALA A 185 7.56 -17.46 11.82
CA ALA A 185 8.31 -16.34 11.28
C ALA A 185 8.17 -15.10 12.18
N ASN A 186 9.27 -14.64 12.78
CA ASN A 186 9.29 -13.51 13.74
C ASN A 186 8.21 -13.60 14.83
N GLY A 187 7.94 -14.82 15.35
CA GLY A 187 6.90 -15.07 16.35
C GLY A 187 5.48 -15.23 15.80
N THR A 188 5.27 -15.03 14.50
CA THR A 188 3.98 -15.31 13.83
C THR A 188 3.96 -16.76 13.36
N LEU A 189 3.06 -17.57 13.93
CA LEU A 189 2.88 -18.97 13.55
C LEU A 189 1.90 -19.09 12.38
N LEU A 190 2.37 -19.66 11.28
CA LEU A 190 1.63 -19.84 10.03
C LEU A 190 1.31 -21.32 9.82
N LYS A 191 0.03 -21.67 9.72
CA LYS A 191 -0.39 -23.01 9.31
C LYS A 191 -0.41 -23.11 7.78
N PHE A 192 0.31 -24.06 7.21
CA PHE A 192 0.21 -24.40 5.80
C PHE A 192 -0.88 -25.45 5.60
N LEU A 193 -1.85 -25.10 4.77
CA LEU A 193 -2.99 -25.94 4.44
C LEU A 193 -2.89 -26.32 2.96
N TYR A 194 -3.14 -27.60 2.67
CA TYR A 194 -2.98 -28.11 1.32
C TYR A 194 -4.33 -28.42 0.70
N SER A 195 -4.68 -27.69 -0.36
CA SER A 195 -5.89 -27.94 -1.13
C SER A 195 -5.78 -27.39 -2.54
N ASP A 196 -6.48 -28.04 -3.47
CA ASP A 196 -6.69 -27.58 -4.84
C ASP A 196 -8.06 -26.91 -5.04
N ASP A 197 -8.94 -27.00 -4.03
CA ASP A 197 -10.31 -26.53 -4.04
C ASP A 197 -10.54 -25.47 -2.94
N PRO A 198 -10.94 -24.24 -3.28
CA PRO A 198 -11.20 -23.17 -2.30
C PRO A 198 -12.37 -23.44 -1.35
N ALA A 199 -13.27 -24.37 -1.66
CA ALA A 199 -14.44 -24.69 -0.83
C ALA A 199 -14.20 -25.81 0.19
N SER A 200 -13.07 -26.52 0.11
CA SER A 200 -12.87 -27.77 0.84
C SER A 200 -12.21 -27.64 2.21
N ILE A 201 -11.87 -26.42 2.64
CA ILE A 201 -11.04 -26.22 3.84
C ILE A 201 -11.92 -25.76 5.00
N ASP A 202 -11.91 -26.51 6.09
CA ASP A 202 -12.48 -26.04 7.35
C ASP A 202 -11.44 -25.27 8.15
N TYR A 203 -11.53 -23.94 8.15
CA TYR A 203 -10.63 -23.08 8.92
C TYR A 203 -10.91 -23.14 10.43
N ARG A 204 -12.12 -23.50 10.85
CA ARG A 204 -12.49 -23.61 12.27
C ARG A 204 -11.74 -24.73 12.96
N ALA A 205 -11.43 -25.81 12.24
CA ALA A 205 -10.57 -26.89 12.71
C ALA A 205 -9.16 -26.42 13.12
N HIS A 206 -8.75 -25.22 12.69
CA HIS A 206 -7.48 -24.58 13.01
C HIS A 206 -7.65 -23.36 13.94
N GLY A 207 -8.81 -23.20 14.57
CA GLY A 207 -9.14 -22.08 15.45
C GLY A 207 -9.13 -20.73 14.72
N ILE A 208 -9.48 -20.74 13.44
CA ILE A 208 -9.61 -19.55 12.59
C ILE A 208 -11.10 -19.34 12.35
N GLU A 209 -11.61 -18.24 12.88
CA GLU A 209 -13.01 -17.82 12.75
C GLU A 209 -13.05 -16.40 12.19
N ASP A 210 -14.05 -16.11 11.36
CA ASP A 210 -14.23 -14.78 10.74
C ASP A 210 -13.04 -14.28 9.89
N ALA A 211 -12.41 -15.19 9.14
CA ALA A 211 -11.23 -14.87 8.36
C ALA A 211 -11.52 -14.08 7.09
N ILE A 212 -10.59 -13.17 6.75
CA ILE A 212 -10.47 -12.62 5.40
C ILE A 212 -9.53 -13.53 4.59
N ILE A 213 -10.06 -14.09 3.51
CA ILE A 213 -9.34 -14.91 2.54
C ILE A 213 -8.74 -14.01 1.48
N VAL A 214 -7.42 -13.99 1.34
CA VAL A 214 -6.74 -13.21 0.31
C VAL A 214 -6.40 -14.14 -0.85
N ASP A 215 -7.14 -14.03 -1.96
CA ASP A 215 -6.85 -14.80 -3.17
C ASP A 215 -5.72 -14.15 -3.96
N ASN A 216 -4.53 -14.74 -3.81
CA ASN A 216 -3.30 -14.36 -4.51
C ASN A 216 -3.06 -15.21 -5.77
N THR A 217 -3.97 -16.13 -6.10
CA THR A 217 -3.80 -17.02 -7.28
C THR A 217 -4.25 -16.33 -8.56
N GLY A 218 -5.26 -15.45 -8.46
CA GLY A 218 -5.86 -14.78 -9.62
C GLY A 218 -6.57 -15.74 -10.57
N ARG A 219 -6.75 -17.02 -10.19
CA ARG A 219 -7.41 -18.04 -11.02
C ARG A 219 -8.89 -17.73 -11.22
N TRP A 220 -9.54 -17.24 -10.17
CA TRP A 220 -10.92 -16.76 -10.21
C TRP A 220 -10.92 -15.23 -10.15
N ARG A 221 -11.74 -14.62 -11.00
CA ARG A 221 -11.83 -13.16 -11.10
C ARG A 221 -13.27 -12.66 -11.15
N ASP A 222 -14.24 -13.55 -11.05
CA ASP A 222 -15.67 -13.24 -10.99
C ASP A 222 -16.25 -13.63 -9.62
N GLU A 223 -17.44 -13.12 -9.35
CA GLU A 223 -18.12 -13.33 -8.07
C GLU A 223 -18.41 -14.81 -7.81
N ALA A 224 -18.86 -15.56 -8.83
CA ALA A 224 -19.16 -16.98 -8.70
C ALA A 224 -17.92 -17.81 -8.31
N GLY A 225 -16.78 -17.59 -8.97
CA GLY A 225 -15.55 -18.30 -8.66
C GLY A 225 -14.98 -17.95 -7.28
N LEU A 226 -15.03 -16.67 -6.90
CA LEU A 226 -14.53 -16.21 -5.60
C LEU A 226 -15.45 -16.60 -4.44
N SER A 227 -16.77 -16.71 -4.68
CA SER A 227 -17.75 -17.12 -3.67
C SER A 227 -17.49 -18.53 -3.12
N ARG A 228 -16.77 -19.37 -3.86
CA ARG A 228 -16.37 -20.71 -3.40
C ARG A 228 -15.51 -20.66 -2.14
N HIS A 229 -14.69 -19.62 -1.95
CA HIS A 229 -13.95 -19.43 -0.70
C HIS A 229 -14.87 -19.20 0.49
N LEU A 230 -16.06 -18.62 0.27
CA LEU A 230 -17.04 -18.32 1.31
C LEU A 230 -17.84 -19.54 1.75
N GLU A 231 -17.73 -20.66 1.05
CA GLU A 231 -18.31 -21.96 1.43
C GLU A 231 -17.48 -22.63 2.54
N SER A 232 -16.18 -22.31 2.61
CA SER A 232 -15.24 -22.84 3.61
C SER A 232 -15.59 -22.32 5.02
N PRO A 233 -15.89 -23.20 6.00
CA PRO A 233 -16.22 -22.77 7.35
C PRO A 233 -15.09 -21.95 7.97
N GLY A 234 -15.45 -20.81 8.58
CA GLY A 234 -14.49 -19.86 9.16
C GLY A 234 -14.06 -18.75 8.21
N ALA A 235 -14.32 -18.85 6.90
CA ALA A 235 -14.17 -17.73 5.97
C ALA A 235 -15.36 -16.78 6.05
N ARG A 236 -15.10 -15.47 6.05
CA ARG A 236 -16.15 -14.43 6.06
C ARG A 236 -16.14 -13.57 4.81
N GLN A 237 -14.96 -13.11 4.42
CA GLN A 237 -14.74 -12.16 3.33
C GLN A 237 -13.60 -12.64 2.43
N VAL A 238 -13.63 -12.21 1.17
CA VAL A 238 -12.61 -12.51 0.17
C VAL A 238 -12.05 -11.20 -0.39
N LEU A 239 -10.73 -11.09 -0.40
CA LEU A 239 -9.98 -10.03 -1.09
C LEU A 239 -9.22 -10.63 -2.26
N LEU A 240 -9.60 -10.28 -3.49
CA LEU A 240 -8.84 -10.65 -4.69
C LEU A 240 -7.68 -9.66 -4.92
N THR A 241 -6.45 -10.16 -5.10
CA THR A 241 -5.29 -9.31 -5.41
C THR A 241 -5.08 -9.07 -6.90
N ALA A 242 -6.17 -8.91 -7.66
CA ALA A 242 -6.19 -8.59 -9.09
C ALA A 242 -7.51 -7.87 -9.44
N PRO A 243 -7.63 -7.23 -10.63
CA PRO A 243 -8.90 -6.63 -11.04
C PRO A 243 -10.01 -7.67 -11.13
N GLY A 244 -11.14 -7.39 -10.48
CA GLY A 244 -12.36 -8.19 -10.57
C GLY A 244 -13.12 -7.93 -11.88
N LYS A 245 -13.77 -8.97 -12.38
CA LYS A 245 -14.69 -8.94 -13.52
C LYS A 245 -16.12 -8.65 -13.05
N GLY A 246 -16.96 -8.20 -13.99
CA GLY A 246 -18.36 -7.90 -13.70
C GLY A 246 -18.52 -6.77 -12.69
N ALA A 247 -19.44 -6.97 -11.74
CA ALA A 247 -19.88 -6.01 -10.74
C ALA A 247 -19.00 -5.95 -9.47
N LEU A 248 -17.93 -6.76 -9.39
CA LEU A 248 -17.02 -6.73 -8.24
C LEU A 248 -16.41 -5.34 -8.03
N LYS A 249 -16.47 -4.85 -6.79
CA LYS A 249 -15.89 -3.56 -6.39
C LYS A 249 -14.37 -3.61 -6.48
N ASN A 250 -13.82 -2.87 -7.44
CA ASN A 250 -12.39 -2.64 -7.56
C ASN A 250 -11.98 -1.47 -6.65
N ILE A 251 -11.35 -1.80 -5.53
CA ILE A 251 -10.96 -0.84 -4.51
C ILE A 251 -9.53 -0.37 -4.76
N VAL A 252 -9.38 0.95 -4.86
CA VAL A 252 -8.13 1.69 -4.72
C VAL A 252 -8.18 2.42 -3.39
N HIS A 253 -7.33 2.01 -2.45
CA HIS A 253 -7.32 2.60 -1.12
C HIS A 253 -7.00 4.09 -1.16
N GLY A 254 -7.68 4.90 -0.34
CA GLY A 254 -7.55 6.37 -0.37
C GLY A 254 -8.32 7.06 -1.50
N ILE A 255 -9.00 6.30 -2.36
CA ILE A 255 -9.84 6.84 -3.44
C ILE A 255 -11.30 6.43 -3.25
N ASN A 256 -11.59 5.12 -3.29
CA ASN A 256 -12.95 4.61 -3.21
C ASN A 256 -13.13 3.52 -2.13
N HIS A 257 -12.18 3.39 -1.20
CA HIS A 257 -12.27 2.44 -0.09
C HIS A 257 -13.50 2.63 0.81
N ASP A 258 -14.04 3.85 0.90
CA ASP A 258 -15.28 4.13 1.65
C ASP A 258 -16.52 3.52 0.98
N ALA A 259 -16.41 3.02 -0.27
CA ALA A 259 -17.48 2.28 -0.93
C ALA A 259 -17.62 0.84 -0.41
N ILE A 260 -16.67 0.36 0.41
CA ILE A 260 -16.79 -0.92 1.11
C ILE A 260 -17.83 -0.77 2.22
N SER A 261 -18.90 -1.54 2.11
CA SER A 261 -19.96 -1.68 3.10
C SER A 261 -19.76 -2.95 3.93
N ALA A 262 -20.47 -3.04 5.06
CA ALA A 262 -20.46 -4.21 5.92
C ALA A 262 -20.98 -5.49 5.24
N ASP A 263 -21.79 -5.34 4.17
CA ASP A 263 -22.39 -6.44 3.42
C ASP A 263 -21.48 -6.96 2.31
N ASP A 264 -20.41 -6.24 1.96
CA ASP A 264 -19.50 -6.68 0.91
C ASP A 264 -18.69 -7.89 1.38
N ARG A 265 -19.03 -9.05 0.83
CA ARG A 265 -18.31 -10.31 1.10
C ARG A 265 -17.10 -10.50 0.21
N ILE A 266 -17.07 -9.87 -0.95
CA ILE A 266 -16.01 -10.04 -1.95
C ILE A 266 -15.64 -8.67 -2.52
N VAL A 267 -14.36 -8.32 -2.45
CA VAL A 267 -13.80 -7.11 -3.05
C VAL A 267 -12.48 -7.43 -3.74
N SER A 268 -12.04 -6.57 -4.66
CA SER A 268 -10.75 -6.68 -5.33
C SER A 268 -9.87 -5.47 -5.05
N ALA A 269 -8.56 -5.69 -4.86
CA ALA A 269 -7.57 -4.63 -4.66
C ALA A 269 -7.08 -3.98 -5.98
N ALA A 270 -7.91 -4.01 -7.03
CA ALA A 270 -7.57 -3.53 -8.38
C ALA A 270 -6.25 -4.13 -8.93
N SER A 271 -5.48 -3.37 -9.74
CA SER A 271 -4.14 -3.75 -10.22
C SER A 271 -3.07 -2.81 -9.69
N CYS A 272 -1.79 -3.21 -9.78
CA CYS A 272 -0.65 -2.35 -9.46
C CYS A 272 -0.71 -1.01 -10.21
N THR A 273 -0.87 -1.04 -11.55
CA THR A 273 -0.95 0.19 -12.36
C THR A 273 -2.15 1.05 -11.97
N THR A 274 -3.33 0.47 -11.73
CA THR A 274 -4.51 1.23 -11.29
C THR A 274 -4.26 1.91 -9.94
N ASN A 275 -3.67 1.20 -8.97
CA ASN A 275 -3.34 1.78 -7.68
C ASN A 275 -2.32 2.92 -7.80
N ALA A 276 -1.33 2.78 -8.70
CA ALA A 276 -0.29 3.79 -8.88
C ALA A 276 -0.82 5.11 -9.46
N ILE A 277 -1.66 5.03 -10.50
CA ILE A 277 -2.06 6.21 -11.28
C ILE A 277 -3.31 6.90 -10.75
N THR A 278 -4.26 6.15 -10.17
CA THR A 278 -5.59 6.69 -9.80
C THR A 278 -5.49 7.82 -8.78
N PRO A 279 -4.69 7.71 -7.69
CA PRO A 279 -4.54 8.80 -6.74
C PRO A 279 -3.95 10.07 -7.34
N ILE A 280 -2.98 9.93 -8.25
CA ILE A 280 -2.35 11.06 -8.93
C ILE A 280 -3.32 11.70 -9.91
N LEU A 281 -4.05 10.89 -10.69
CA LEU A 281 -5.11 11.36 -11.57
C LEU A 281 -6.19 12.13 -10.81
N LYS A 282 -6.61 11.64 -9.64
CA LYS A 282 -7.53 12.37 -8.77
C LYS A 282 -6.97 13.74 -8.37
N ALA A 283 -5.73 13.77 -7.86
CA ALA A 283 -5.10 15.01 -7.44
C ALA A 283 -5.00 16.04 -8.58
N VAL A 284 -4.67 15.60 -9.80
CA VAL A 284 -4.60 16.46 -10.99
C VAL A 284 -5.99 16.89 -11.45
N HIS A 285 -6.96 15.98 -11.48
CA HIS A 285 -8.33 16.26 -11.89
C HIS A 285 -8.98 17.31 -10.98
N ASP A 286 -8.85 17.14 -9.67
CA ASP A 286 -9.38 18.09 -8.69
C ASP A 286 -8.75 19.49 -8.88
N LEU A 287 -7.47 19.59 -9.29
CA LEU A 287 -6.76 20.85 -9.50
C LEU A 287 -7.13 21.56 -10.80
N VAL A 288 -7.10 20.87 -11.95
CA VAL A 288 -7.18 21.51 -13.29
C VAL A 288 -8.25 20.92 -14.20
N GLY A 289 -8.93 19.86 -13.78
CA GLY A 289 -9.80 19.07 -14.65
C GLY A 289 -8.99 18.29 -15.70
N VAL A 290 -9.44 17.07 -16.00
CA VAL A 290 -8.84 16.21 -17.04
C VAL A 290 -9.90 15.99 -18.09
N ARG A 291 -9.68 16.53 -19.28
CA ARG A 291 -10.61 16.42 -20.42
C ARG A 291 -10.50 15.04 -21.08
N SER A 292 -9.28 14.62 -21.37
CA SER A 292 -8.97 13.34 -22.00
C SER A 292 -7.51 12.98 -21.75
N GLY A 293 -7.14 11.71 -21.89
CA GLY A 293 -5.75 11.31 -21.76
C GLY A 293 -5.42 9.91 -22.29
N HIS A 294 -4.13 9.67 -22.41
CA HIS A 294 -3.57 8.36 -22.72
C HIS A 294 -2.61 7.96 -21.60
N VAL A 295 -2.79 6.74 -21.10
CA VAL A 295 -1.92 6.14 -20.09
C VAL A 295 -1.09 5.05 -20.75
N GLU A 296 0.21 5.26 -20.84
CA GLU A 296 1.14 4.21 -21.24
C GLU A 296 1.90 3.72 -20.01
N THR A 297 2.14 2.41 -19.91
CA THR A 297 3.01 1.89 -18.85
C THR A 297 4.14 1.04 -19.40
N VAL A 298 5.37 1.50 -19.13
CA VAL A 298 6.59 0.71 -19.27
C VAL A 298 6.67 -0.18 -18.02
N HIS A 299 6.27 -1.43 -18.18
CA HIS A 299 6.02 -2.31 -17.05
C HIS A 299 7.04 -3.44 -17.01
N SER A 300 7.62 -3.68 -15.84
CA SER A 300 8.45 -4.87 -15.61
C SER A 300 7.72 -6.15 -15.98
N PHE A 301 8.45 -7.16 -16.44
CA PHE A 301 7.81 -8.44 -16.78
C PHE A 301 7.23 -9.11 -15.52
N THR A 302 6.27 -10.00 -15.72
CA THR A 302 5.62 -10.73 -14.62
C THR A 302 5.63 -12.23 -14.88
N ASN A 303 5.21 -13.03 -13.89
CA ASN A 303 5.12 -14.50 -14.01
C ASN A 303 4.16 -14.99 -15.10
N ASP A 304 3.31 -14.12 -15.66
CA ASP A 304 2.45 -14.44 -16.80
C ASP A 304 3.24 -14.55 -18.12
N GLN A 305 4.44 -13.97 -18.20
CA GLN A 305 5.27 -14.03 -19.40
C GLN A 305 6.28 -15.19 -19.36
N ASN A 306 6.64 -15.68 -20.54
CA ASN A 306 7.58 -16.79 -20.68
C ASN A 306 9.04 -16.30 -20.60
N LEU A 307 9.90 -17.07 -19.92
CA LEU A 307 11.35 -16.80 -19.89
C LEU A 307 12.01 -17.01 -21.25
N ILE A 308 11.56 -18.02 -21.99
CA ILE A 308 11.99 -18.36 -23.35
C ILE A 308 10.76 -18.41 -24.27
N ASP A 309 10.97 -18.29 -25.58
CA ASP A 309 9.87 -18.33 -26.55
C ASP A 309 9.04 -19.63 -26.39
N ASN A 310 7.76 -19.50 -26.05
CA ASN A 310 6.83 -20.62 -25.85
C ASN A 310 5.38 -20.18 -26.09
N PHE A 311 4.46 -21.14 -26.21
CA PHE A 311 3.03 -20.86 -26.38
C PHE A 311 2.48 -20.03 -25.21
N HIS A 312 1.62 -19.06 -25.54
CA HIS A 312 0.91 -18.23 -24.60
C HIS A 312 -0.43 -17.80 -25.23
N ALA A 313 -1.49 -17.72 -24.43
CA ALA A 313 -2.83 -17.43 -24.94
C ALA A 313 -3.00 -15.98 -25.45
N GLY A 314 -2.25 -15.04 -24.87
CA GLY A 314 -2.19 -13.66 -25.32
C GLY A 314 -1.10 -13.41 -26.36
N ASP A 315 -1.43 -12.64 -27.38
CA ASP A 315 -0.51 -12.26 -28.46
C ASP A 315 0.77 -11.61 -27.93
N ARG A 316 1.89 -11.91 -28.60
CA ARG A 316 3.25 -11.40 -28.31
C ARG A 316 3.84 -11.81 -26.95
N ARG A 317 3.02 -12.16 -25.95
CA ARG A 317 3.45 -12.57 -24.59
C ARG A 317 4.12 -13.95 -24.52
N GLY A 318 4.04 -14.72 -25.60
CA GLY A 318 4.80 -15.98 -25.73
C GLY A 318 6.30 -15.78 -25.95
N ARG A 319 6.73 -14.57 -26.34
CA ARG A 319 8.14 -14.24 -26.58
C ARG A 319 8.89 -14.03 -25.27
N SER A 320 10.18 -14.32 -25.26
CA SER A 320 11.07 -14.22 -24.10
C SER A 320 11.00 -12.85 -23.43
N ALA A 321 10.58 -12.85 -22.16
CA ALA A 321 10.42 -11.65 -21.34
C ALA A 321 11.74 -10.91 -21.07
N ALA A 322 12.84 -11.64 -20.94
CA ALA A 322 14.15 -11.08 -20.61
C ALA A 322 14.86 -10.42 -21.81
N LEU A 323 14.31 -10.53 -23.02
CA LEU A 323 14.97 -10.08 -24.25
C LEU A 323 14.15 -9.08 -25.07
N ASN A 324 12.87 -8.88 -24.75
CA ASN A 324 11.95 -8.14 -25.62
C ASN A 324 11.21 -7.01 -24.89
N MET A 325 10.91 -5.96 -25.64
CA MET A 325 9.85 -5.01 -25.31
C MET A 325 8.54 -5.51 -25.93
N VAL A 326 7.51 -5.78 -25.13
CA VAL A 326 6.26 -6.41 -25.59
C VAL A 326 5.07 -5.48 -25.39
N ILE A 327 4.53 -4.93 -26.47
CA ILE A 327 3.33 -4.10 -26.43
C ILE A 327 2.05 -4.93 -26.24
N THR A 328 1.21 -4.53 -25.30
CA THR A 328 -0.06 -5.17 -24.94
C THR A 328 -1.09 -4.14 -24.50
N GLU A 329 -2.37 -4.48 -24.58
CA GLU A 329 -3.45 -3.66 -24.06
C GLU A 329 -3.43 -3.67 -22.52
N THR A 330 -3.85 -2.56 -21.91
CA THR A 330 -4.01 -2.47 -20.46
C THR A 330 -5.45 -2.12 -20.10
N GLY A 331 -6.00 -2.84 -19.12
CA GLY A 331 -7.30 -2.51 -18.53
C GLY A 331 -7.25 -1.35 -17.53
N ALA A 332 -6.08 -0.70 -17.36
CA ALA A 332 -5.90 0.35 -16.36
C ALA A 332 -6.87 1.53 -16.56
N ALA A 333 -7.11 1.98 -17.80
CA ALA A 333 -8.02 3.09 -18.06
C ALA A 333 -9.47 2.78 -17.63
N THR A 334 -10.00 1.61 -18.01
CA THR A 334 -11.32 1.16 -17.56
C THR A 334 -11.38 0.96 -16.05
N ALA A 335 -10.29 0.49 -15.44
CA ALA A 335 -10.21 0.29 -14.00
C ALA A 335 -10.14 1.63 -13.23
N VAL A 336 -9.50 2.66 -13.78
CA VAL A 336 -9.55 4.03 -13.24
C VAL A 336 -10.98 4.53 -13.25
N ALA A 337 -11.73 4.38 -14.34
CA ALA A 337 -13.13 4.82 -14.40
C ALA A 337 -14.03 4.13 -13.34
N LYS A 338 -13.73 2.88 -12.97
CA LYS A 338 -14.43 2.20 -11.87
C LYS A 338 -14.12 2.78 -10.49
N ALA A 339 -12.93 3.35 -10.30
CA ALA A 339 -12.50 3.95 -9.04
C ALA A 339 -12.80 5.46 -8.97
N LEU A 340 -12.80 6.13 -10.11
CA LEU A 340 -13.10 7.56 -10.33
C LEU A 340 -14.11 7.66 -11.47
N PRO A 341 -15.43 7.57 -11.18
CA PRO A 341 -16.48 7.61 -12.20
C PRO A 341 -16.41 8.84 -13.13
N GLU A 342 -15.92 9.98 -12.63
CA GLU A 342 -15.69 11.19 -13.42
C GLU A 342 -14.70 11.02 -14.58
N MET A 343 -13.86 9.97 -14.54
CA MET A 343 -12.90 9.60 -15.60
C MET A 343 -13.48 8.67 -16.67
N GLU A 344 -14.75 8.28 -16.56
CA GLU A 344 -15.40 7.40 -17.54
C GLU A 344 -15.32 7.98 -18.96
N GLY A 345 -14.84 7.17 -19.90
CA GLY A 345 -14.67 7.55 -21.31
C GLY A 345 -13.55 8.55 -21.59
N ARG A 346 -12.82 9.05 -20.57
CA ARG A 346 -11.78 10.08 -20.76
C ARG A 346 -10.40 9.51 -21.05
N LEU A 347 -10.13 8.27 -20.64
CA LEU A 347 -8.80 7.67 -20.69
C LEU A 347 -8.75 6.48 -21.64
N THR A 348 -7.65 6.40 -22.38
CA THR A 348 -7.20 5.19 -23.08
C THR A 348 -5.90 4.70 -22.47
N GLY A 349 -5.44 3.50 -22.81
CA GLY A 349 -4.11 3.10 -22.37
C GLY A 349 -3.52 1.89 -23.07
N SER A 350 -2.20 1.80 -22.97
CA SER A 350 -1.36 0.70 -23.46
C SER A 350 -0.33 0.31 -22.39
N SER A 351 0.33 -0.84 -22.59
CA SER A 351 1.48 -1.24 -21.78
C SER A 351 2.58 -1.81 -22.67
N ILE A 352 3.82 -1.49 -22.36
CA ILE A 352 5.01 -2.10 -22.93
C ILE A 352 5.70 -2.87 -21.81
N ARG A 353 5.76 -4.19 -21.91
CA ARG A 353 6.53 -5.02 -20.98
C ARG A 353 8.01 -4.93 -21.30
N VAL A 354 8.87 -4.72 -20.31
CA VAL A 354 10.32 -4.55 -20.52
C VAL A 354 11.15 -5.55 -19.70
N PRO A 355 12.42 -5.82 -20.10
CA PRO A 355 13.33 -6.75 -19.41
C PRO A 355 13.85 -6.32 -18.03
N THR A 356 13.00 -5.76 -17.18
CA THR A 356 13.29 -5.46 -15.78
C THR A 356 12.44 -6.34 -14.87
N PRO A 357 12.99 -6.84 -13.74
CA PRO A 357 12.32 -7.84 -12.91
C PRO A 357 11.25 -7.23 -11.99
N ASP A 358 11.36 -5.94 -11.69
CA ASP A 358 10.40 -5.19 -10.87
C ASP A 358 10.60 -3.68 -11.06
N VAL A 359 9.66 -2.91 -10.53
CA VAL A 359 9.43 -1.48 -10.76
C VAL A 359 8.99 -1.20 -12.17
N SER A 360 7.97 -0.36 -12.27
CA SER A 360 7.34 0.04 -13.52
C SER A 360 7.17 1.56 -13.54
N LEU A 361 6.95 2.10 -14.73
CA LEU A 361 6.73 3.51 -14.97
C LEU A 361 5.41 3.68 -15.72
N ALA A 362 4.56 4.56 -15.22
CA ALA A 362 3.36 5.01 -15.92
C ALA A 362 3.59 6.44 -16.45
N ILE A 363 3.15 6.67 -17.67
CA ILE A 363 3.22 7.94 -18.39
C ILE A 363 1.79 8.39 -18.58
N LEU A 364 1.41 9.48 -17.91
CA LEU A 364 0.08 10.08 -17.98
C LEU A 364 0.16 11.27 -18.93
N ASN A 365 -0.25 11.09 -20.18
CA ASN A 365 -0.38 12.18 -21.15
C ASN A 365 -1.83 12.70 -21.11
N LEU A 366 -2.03 13.87 -20.51
CA LEU A 366 -3.33 14.40 -20.16
C LEU A 366 -3.59 15.73 -20.86
N ARG A 367 -4.80 15.91 -21.39
CA ARG A 367 -5.36 17.21 -21.78
C ARG A 367 -6.17 17.75 -20.61
N THR A 368 -5.88 18.98 -20.19
CA THR A 368 -6.51 19.59 -19.03
C THR A 368 -7.66 20.53 -19.42
N GLU A 369 -8.58 20.80 -18.51
CA GLU A 369 -9.66 21.78 -18.75
C GLU A 369 -9.20 23.21 -18.49
N ARG A 370 -8.29 23.38 -17.52
CA ARG A 370 -7.63 24.64 -17.19
C ARG A 370 -6.13 24.58 -17.51
N PRO A 371 -5.52 25.69 -17.96
CA PRO A 371 -4.07 25.76 -18.16
C PRO A 371 -3.35 25.64 -16.82
N ILE A 372 -2.16 25.06 -16.83
CA ILE A 372 -1.31 24.90 -15.64
C ILE A 372 0.16 24.94 -16.02
N THR A 373 0.98 25.53 -15.17
CA THR A 373 2.44 25.51 -15.33
C THR A 373 3.04 24.27 -14.67
N ARG A 374 4.24 23.88 -15.13
CA ARG A 374 5.02 22.78 -14.53
C ARG A 374 5.22 22.99 -13.03
N ASP A 375 5.61 24.19 -12.63
CA ASP A 375 5.91 24.49 -11.22
C ASP A 375 4.65 24.40 -10.36
N ALA A 376 3.50 24.86 -10.86
CA ALA A 376 2.25 24.80 -10.12
C ALA A 376 1.74 23.36 -9.91
N ILE A 377 1.81 22.52 -10.94
CA ILE A 377 1.40 21.10 -10.81
C ILE A 377 2.38 20.31 -9.93
N ASN A 378 3.67 20.56 -10.04
CA ASN A 378 4.70 19.95 -9.21
C ASN A 378 4.53 20.32 -7.74
N ALA A 379 4.33 21.61 -7.44
CA ALA A 379 4.06 22.09 -6.09
C ALA A 379 2.79 21.46 -5.51
N HIS A 380 1.75 21.29 -6.34
CA HIS A 380 0.52 20.61 -5.93
C HIS A 380 0.72 19.14 -5.60
N LEU A 381 1.39 18.38 -6.48
CA LEU A 381 1.63 16.95 -6.27
C LEU A 381 2.59 16.69 -5.10
N ARG A 382 3.60 17.55 -4.91
CA ARG A 382 4.45 17.52 -3.72
C ARG A 382 3.66 17.77 -2.44
N ARG A 383 2.79 18.79 -2.42
CA ARG A 383 1.92 19.03 -1.25
C ARG A 383 0.96 17.86 -1.01
N ALA A 384 0.44 17.26 -2.08
CA ALA A 384 -0.45 16.12 -1.98
C ALA A 384 0.24 14.87 -1.39
N SER A 385 1.54 14.66 -1.63
CA SER A 385 2.30 13.57 -0.99
C SER A 385 2.63 13.83 0.48
N LEU A 386 2.53 15.07 0.97
CA LEU A 386 2.90 15.44 2.34
C LEU A 386 1.68 15.65 3.25
N ASP A 387 0.78 16.53 2.83
CA ASP A 387 -0.23 17.14 3.71
C ASP A 387 -1.65 16.90 3.21
N SER A 388 -1.89 15.74 2.60
CA SER A 388 -3.22 15.37 2.11
C SER A 388 -3.66 13.97 2.57
N PRO A 389 -4.95 13.62 2.36
CA PRO A 389 -5.41 12.24 2.50
C PRO A 389 -4.64 11.23 1.63
N LEU A 390 -3.98 11.69 0.56
CA LEU A 390 -3.18 10.88 -0.36
C LEU A 390 -1.73 10.67 0.09
N ARG A 391 -1.27 11.26 1.21
CA ARG A 391 0.14 11.14 1.66
C ARG A 391 0.63 9.71 1.91
N ARG A 392 -0.30 8.78 2.17
CA ARG A 392 0.03 7.35 2.28
C ARG A 392 0.09 6.70 0.89
N GLN A 393 -0.63 7.23 -0.08
CA GLN A 393 -0.81 6.66 -1.41
C GLN A 393 0.30 7.08 -2.37
N ILE A 394 0.63 8.37 -2.40
CA ILE A 394 1.53 8.94 -3.40
C ILE A 394 2.78 9.52 -2.74
N ASP A 395 3.87 9.48 -3.49
CA ASP A 395 5.12 10.17 -3.16
C ASP A 395 5.51 11.12 -4.30
N TYR A 396 6.47 11.99 -4.03
CA TYR A 396 6.99 12.95 -4.99
C TYR A 396 8.50 13.09 -4.82
N LEU A 397 9.24 13.10 -5.94
CA LEU A 397 10.68 13.34 -5.92
C LEU A 397 11.13 14.24 -7.07
N GLU A 398 12.27 14.88 -6.85
CA GLU A 398 13.03 15.61 -7.86
C GLU A 398 14.50 15.20 -7.73
N SER A 399 14.89 14.12 -8.42
CA SER A 399 16.27 13.63 -8.40
C SER A 399 16.72 13.38 -9.84
N PRO A 400 17.83 14.00 -10.30
CA PRO A 400 18.30 13.81 -11.67
C PRO A 400 18.83 12.39 -11.93
N GLU A 401 19.16 11.65 -10.87
CA GLU A 401 19.79 10.31 -10.95
C GLU A 401 18.82 9.16 -10.67
N ILE A 402 17.52 9.45 -10.45
CA ILE A 402 16.55 8.41 -10.11
C ILE A 402 16.33 7.43 -11.27
N VAL A 403 16.37 6.13 -10.96
CA VAL A 403 16.05 5.06 -11.91
C VAL A 403 15.19 3.98 -11.26
N SER A 404 14.70 3.03 -12.06
CA SER A 404 13.79 1.96 -11.61
C SER A 404 14.21 1.28 -10.30
N THR A 405 15.49 0.90 -10.15
CA THR A 405 15.97 0.17 -8.98
C THR A 405 15.91 0.97 -7.67
N ASP A 406 15.89 2.30 -7.74
CA ASP A 406 15.82 3.16 -6.55
C ASP A 406 14.41 3.18 -5.93
N ILE A 407 13.41 2.70 -6.66
CA ILE A 407 12.01 2.63 -6.24
C ILE A 407 11.68 1.26 -5.62
N LEU A 408 12.61 0.31 -5.65
CA LEU A 408 12.44 -1.01 -5.05
C LEU A 408 12.14 -0.91 -3.55
N GLY A 409 11.08 -1.59 -3.13
CA GLY A 409 10.62 -1.56 -1.75
C GLY A 409 9.85 -0.29 -1.37
N SER A 410 9.53 0.58 -2.33
CA SER A 410 8.64 1.73 -2.09
C SER A 410 7.29 1.26 -1.55
N ARG A 411 6.81 1.91 -0.49
CA ARG A 411 5.51 1.61 0.14
C ARG A 411 4.35 2.43 -0.43
N HIS A 412 4.68 3.43 -1.24
CA HIS A 412 3.70 4.26 -1.94
C HIS A 412 3.17 3.49 -3.16
N ALA A 413 1.92 3.75 -3.52
CA ALA A 413 1.31 3.16 -4.70
C ALA A 413 1.94 3.72 -5.99
N GLY A 414 2.29 5.01 -6.00
CA GLY A 414 2.98 5.68 -7.10
C GLY A 414 3.85 6.84 -6.60
N VAL A 415 4.93 7.11 -7.32
CA VAL A 415 5.92 8.14 -7.01
C VAL A 415 6.08 9.04 -8.24
N VAL A 416 5.71 10.31 -8.12
CA VAL A 416 5.80 11.28 -9.22
C VAL A 416 7.25 11.73 -9.39
N ASP A 417 7.73 11.69 -10.64
CA ASP A 417 8.99 12.30 -11.04
C ASP A 417 8.77 13.76 -11.49
N GLY A 418 9.08 14.69 -10.58
CA GLY A 418 8.90 16.12 -10.79
C GLY A 418 9.85 16.71 -11.83
N LEU A 419 11.04 16.13 -12.00
CA LEU A 419 12.01 16.60 -12.99
C LEU A 419 11.56 16.23 -14.41
N ALA A 420 10.89 15.09 -14.57
CA ALA A 420 10.35 14.63 -15.84
C ALA A 420 9.00 15.27 -16.22
N THR A 421 8.37 16.04 -15.34
CA THR A 421 7.05 16.64 -15.61
C THR A 421 7.12 17.67 -16.74
N ILE A 422 6.24 17.51 -17.73
CA ILE A 422 6.08 18.43 -18.86
C ILE A 422 4.71 19.08 -18.75
N ALA A 423 4.66 20.40 -18.87
CA ALA A 423 3.41 21.16 -18.95
C ALA A 423 3.42 22.06 -20.18
N THR A 424 2.30 22.12 -20.86
CA THR A 424 2.00 22.96 -22.02
C THR A 424 0.69 23.71 -21.76
N GLU A 425 0.30 24.61 -22.65
CA GLU A 425 -0.93 25.41 -22.46
C GLU A 425 -2.18 24.56 -22.23
N ASP A 426 -2.30 23.43 -22.93
CA ASP A 426 -3.50 22.58 -22.94
C ASP A 426 -3.27 21.12 -22.49
N GLY A 427 -2.09 20.83 -21.92
CA GLY A 427 -1.76 19.47 -21.52
C GLY A 427 -0.56 19.30 -20.62
N VAL A 428 -0.52 18.16 -19.94
CA VAL A 428 0.52 17.77 -19.00
C VAL A 428 0.95 16.33 -19.29
N VAL A 429 2.24 16.07 -19.24
CA VAL A 429 2.80 14.70 -19.18
C VAL A 429 3.42 14.48 -17.80
N LEU A 430 2.91 13.49 -17.07
CA LEU A 430 3.44 13.07 -15.77
C LEU A 430 4.06 11.68 -15.86
N TYR A 431 5.16 11.49 -15.13
CA TYR A 431 5.87 10.23 -15.03
C TYR A 431 5.74 9.71 -13.59
N VAL A 432 5.20 8.50 -13.46
CA VAL A 432 4.87 7.90 -12.16
C VAL A 432 5.56 6.55 -12.03
N TRP A 433 6.59 6.49 -11.22
CA TRP A 433 7.24 5.24 -10.85
C TRP A 433 6.37 4.47 -9.86
N TYR A 434 6.40 3.15 -9.93
CA TYR A 434 5.76 2.30 -8.93
C TYR A 434 6.43 0.94 -8.84
N ASP A 435 6.69 0.51 -7.62
CA ASP A 435 7.01 -0.88 -7.34
C ASP A 435 5.72 -1.71 -7.49
N ASN A 436 5.62 -2.42 -8.60
CA ASN A 436 4.44 -3.18 -8.97
C ASN A 436 4.21 -4.42 -8.09
N GLU A 437 5.18 -4.80 -7.26
CA GLU A 437 5.06 -5.91 -6.32
C GLU A 437 4.85 -5.41 -4.88
N PHE A 438 5.78 -4.62 -4.33
CA PHE A 438 5.81 -4.19 -2.93
C PHE A 438 4.87 -3.02 -2.65
N GLY A 439 4.88 -1.98 -3.48
CA GLY A 439 3.98 -0.83 -3.36
C GLY A 439 2.52 -1.25 -3.49
N TYR A 440 2.25 -2.17 -4.43
CA TYR A 440 0.96 -2.83 -4.58
C TYR A 440 0.58 -3.70 -3.36
N SER A 441 1.50 -4.53 -2.86
CA SER A 441 1.24 -5.35 -1.67
C SER A 441 0.92 -4.50 -0.43
N CYS A 442 1.53 -3.31 -0.31
CA CYS A 442 1.15 -2.33 0.72
C CYS A 442 -0.30 -1.86 0.56
N GLN A 443 -0.80 -1.67 -0.67
CA GLN A 443 -2.21 -1.32 -0.91
C GLN A 443 -3.16 -2.47 -0.56
N VAL A 444 -2.80 -3.71 -0.90
CA VAL A 444 -3.56 -4.90 -0.49
C VAL A 444 -3.72 -4.94 1.03
N VAL A 445 -2.65 -4.70 1.79
CA VAL A 445 -2.72 -4.67 3.27
C VAL A 445 -3.61 -3.54 3.77
N ARG A 446 -3.64 -2.37 3.13
CA ARG A 446 -4.53 -1.27 3.53
C ARG A 446 -6.01 -1.58 3.26
N VAL A 447 -6.32 -2.26 2.16
CA VAL A 447 -7.68 -2.76 1.91
C VAL A 447 -8.06 -3.82 2.96
N LEU A 448 -7.14 -4.70 3.35
CA LEU A 448 -7.36 -5.63 4.47
C LEU A 448 -7.66 -4.91 5.79
N GLU A 449 -6.89 -3.88 6.11
CA GLU A 449 -7.12 -3.06 7.31
C GLU A 449 -8.51 -2.39 7.26
N THR A 450 -8.96 -1.95 6.07
CA THR A 450 -10.30 -1.41 5.87
C THR A 450 -11.37 -2.48 6.14
N LEU A 451 -11.22 -3.68 5.55
CA LEU A 451 -12.13 -4.80 5.78
C LEU A 451 -12.16 -5.26 7.25
N ALA A 452 -11.07 -5.08 7.99
CA ALA A 452 -10.98 -5.42 9.40
C ALA A 452 -11.53 -4.36 10.36
N GLY A 453 -12.26 -3.35 9.87
CA GLY A 453 -12.88 -2.31 10.68
C GLY A 453 -12.18 -0.95 10.63
N GLY A 454 -11.23 -0.76 9.70
CA GLY A 454 -10.60 0.52 9.45
C GLY A 454 -9.28 0.73 10.19
N GLN A 455 -8.59 1.82 9.85
CA GLN A 455 -7.37 2.24 10.51
C GLN A 455 -7.70 3.10 11.75
N ALA A 456 -6.79 3.08 12.73
CA ALA A 456 -6.85 4.02 13.85
C ALA A 456 -6.82 5.48 13.32
N PRO A 457 -7.48 6.42 14.03
CA PRO A 457 -7.49 7.83 13.63
C PRO A 457 -6.05 8.35 13.44
N SER A 458 -5.87 9.17 12.40
CA SER A 458 -4.55 9.72 12.06
C SER A 458 -4.44 11.17 12.49
N PHE A 459 -3.33 11.51 13.14
CA PHE A 459 -3.03 12.83 13.66
C PHE A 459 -1.73 13.40 13.08
N PRO A 460 -1.62 14.74 12.94
CA PRO A 460 -2.71 15.70 13.14
C PRO A 460 -3.85 15.43 12.14
N ALA A 461 -5.07 15.81 12.53
CA ALA A 461 -6.23 15.59 11.66
C ALA A 461 -5.98 16.32 10.35
N VAL A 462 -5.80 15.56 9.26
CA VAL A 462 -5.71 16.16 7.94
C VAL A 462 -7.11 16.57 7.58
N ALA A 463 -7.46 17.81 7.90
CA ALA A 463 -8.70 18.39 7.42
C ALA A 463 -8.76 18.15 5.90
N PRO A 464 -9.91 17.75 5.33
CA PRO A 464 -10.13 17.92 3.91
C PRO A 464 -10.13 19.43 3.66
N ARG A 465 -8.94 20.05 3.57
CA ARG A 465 -8.83 21.46 3.28
C ARG A 465 -9.36 21.62 1.86
N ARG A 466 -10.55 22.23 1.78
CA ARG A 466 -11.13 22.77 0.53
C ARG A 466 -10.22 23.84 -0.10
N ASP A 467 -9.18 24.25 0.60
CA ASP A 467 -8.22 25.27 0.19
C ASP A 467 -7.00 24.64 -0.50
N LEU A 468 -7.26 23.89 -1.56
CA LEU A 468 -6.39 23.95 -2.73
C LEU A 468 -6.93 25.09 -3.59
N ALA A 469 -6.85 26.31 -3.06
CA ALA A 469 -7.26 27.49 -3.80
C ALA A 469 -6.47 27.50 -5.13
N PRO A 470 -7.12 27.87 -6.25
CA PRO A 470 -6.42 27.99 -7.52
C PRO A 470 -5.22 28.92 -7.31
N VAL A 471 -4.05 28.49 -7.80
CA VAL A 471 -2.88 29.36 -7.92
C VAL A 471 -3.37 30.65 -8.59
N PRO A 472 -3.17 31.84 -7.99
CA PRO A 472 -3.58 33.08 -8.64
C PRO A 472 -2.89 33.16 -10.00
N ALA A 473 -3.68 33.54 -11.00
CA ALA A 473 -3.35 33.52 -12.43
C ALA A 473 -2.02 34.19 -12.77
#